data_AF-A7T471-F1
#
_entry.id   AF-A7T471-F1
#
_cell.length_a   1.000
_cell.length_b   1.000
_cell.length_c   1.000
_cell.angle_alpha   90.00
_cell.angle_beta   90.00
_cell.angle_gamma   90.00
#
_symmetry.space_group_name_H-M   'P 1'
#
loop_
_entity.id
_entity.type
_entity.pdbx_description
1 polymer ?
#
loop_
_entity_poly.entity_id
_entity_poly.type
_entity_poly.pdbx_seq_one_letter_code
_entity_poly.pdbx_strand_id
1 'polypeptide(L)'
;QFVQDIIELLKPKIQTLMEKCNLVKMWIQLLIPRIEDGNNFGVSIQEEALSEVQRIEGEAATFLDQIARYRCLSRTLLKKSIICKHYMYLF
;
A
#
# COMPACT_ATOMS: atom_id res chain seq x y z
N GLN A 1 -20.23 -8.17 -6.82
CA GLN A 1 -19.82 -9.23 -5.88
C GLN A 1 -18.32 -9.49 -5.98
N PHE A 2 -17.84 -10.10 -7.07
CA PHE A 2 -16.43 -10.48 -7.29
C PHE A 2 -15.33 -9.50 -6.80
N VAL A 3 -15.41 -8.21 -7.18
CA VAL A 3 -14.38 -7.23 -6.79
C VAL A 3 -14.35 -6.98 -5.28
N GLN A 4 -15.50 -7.03 -4.61
CA GLN A 4 -15.54 -6.90 -3.15
C GLN A 4 -14.91 -8.11 -2.47
N ASP A 5 -15.19 -9.32 -2.96
CA ASP A 5 -14.62 -10.55 -2.43
C ASP A 5 -13.07 -10.55 -2.55
N ILE A 6 -12.54 -10.06 -3.67
CA ILE A 6 -11.10 -9.86 -3.87
C ILE A 6 -10.55 -8.83 -2.88
N ILE A 7 -11.22 -7.68 -2.71
CA ILE A 7 -10.76 -6.64 -1.78
C ILE A 7 -10.72 -7.16 -0.34
N GLU A 8 -11.72 -7.93 0.08
CA GLU A 8 -11.79 -8.54 1.41
C GLU A 8 -10.67 -9.57 1.64
N LEU A 9 -10.27 -10.30 0.60
CA LEU A 9 -9.13 -11.21 0.64
C LEU A 9 -7.78 -10.48 0.67
N LEU A 10 -7.60 -9.44 -0.16
CA LEU A 10 -6.31 -8.77 -0.36
C LEU A 10 -5.98 -7.76 0.74
N LYS A 11 -6.97 -6.99 1.21
CA LYS A 11 -6.74 -5.95 2.22
C LYS A 11 -5.99 -6.45 3.47
N PRO A 12 -6.38 -7.55 4.14
CA PRO A 12 -5.64 -8.03 5.30
C PRO A 12 -4.23 -8.51 4.94
N LYS A 13 -4.03 -9.12 3.76
CA LYS A 13 -2.71 -9.55 3.29
C LYS A 13 -1.76 -8.37 3.07
N ILE A 14 -2.27 -7.27 2.52
CA ILE A 14 -1.49 -6.04 2.31
C ILE A 14 -1.14 -5.41 3.67
N GLN A 15 -2.07 -5.40 4.63
CA GLN A 15 -1.79 -4.90 5.98
C GLN A 15 -0.71 -5.73 6.68
N THR A 16 -0.80 -7.06 6.61
CA THR A 16 0.24 -7.94 7.14
C THR A 16 1.58 -7.70 6.43
N LEU A 17 1.60 -7.51 5.12
CA LEU A 17 2.83 -7.18 4.39
C LEU A 17 3.47 -5.90 4.94
N MET A 18 2.70 -4.84 5.15
CA MET A 18 3.20 -3.58 5.74
C MET A 18 3.75 -3.78 7.15
N GLU A 19 3.09 -4.55 8.00
CA GLU A 19 3.57 -4.88 9.34
C GLU A 19 4.91 -5.65 9.27
N LYS A 20 5.01 -6.64 8.37
CA LYS A 20 6.25 -7.40 8.17
C LYS A 20 7.39 -6.54 7.61
N CYS A 21 7.12 -5.68 6.64
CA CYS A 21 8.09 -4.71 6.12
C CYS A 21 8.59 -3.80 7.26
N ASN A 22 7.70 -3.30 8.12
CA ASN A 22 8.10 -2.49 9.27
C ASN A 22 9.01 -3.23 10.25
N LEU A 23 8.69 -4.50 10.56
CA LEU A 23 9.54 -5.33 11.42
C LEU A 23 10.93 -5.55 10.83
N VAL A 24 11.02 -5.89 9.53
CA VAL A 24 12.30 -6.11 8.85
C VAL A 24 13.10 -4.81 8.75
N LYS A 25 12.45 -3.69 8.40
CA LYS A 25 13.04 -2.36 8.34
C LYS A 25 13.69 -1.99 9.68
N MET A 26 12.96 -2.14 10.78
CA MET A 26 13.49 -1.90 12.13
C MET A 26 14.66 -2.83 12.46
N TRP A 27 14.54 -4.13 12.12
CA TRP A 27 15.60 -5.09 12.36
C TRP A 27 16.90 -4.73 11.63
N ILE A 28 16.82 -4.35 10.35
CA ILE A 28 17.99 -3.90 9.57
C ILE A 28 18.57 -2.62 10.19
N GLN A 29 17.73 -1.63 10.50
CA GLN A 29 18.17 -0.36 11.10
C GLN A 29 18.91 -0.55 12.43
N LEU A 30 18.51 -1.52 13.24
CA LEU A 30 19.19 -1.85 14.51
C LEU A 30 20.56 -2.54 14.30
N LEU A 31 20.80 -3.12 13.13
CA LEU A 31 22.05 -3.80 12.79
C LEU A 31 23.06 -2.90 12.06
N ILE A 32 22.63 -1.72 11.59
CA ILE A 32 23.54 -0.75 10.97
C ILE A 32 24.45 -0.17 12.08
N PRO A 33 25.77 -0.35 11.98
CA PRO A 33 26.71 0.15 12.99
C PRO A 33 26.80 1.68 12.97
N ARG A 34 27.40 2.26 14.01
CA ARG A 34 27.77 3.68 13.97
C ARG A 34 28.78 3.90 12.86
N ILE A 35 28.77 5.11 12.28
CA ILE A 35 29.67 5.47 11.18
C ILE A 35 31.12 5.33 11.66
N GLU A 36 31.88 4.46 10.98
CA GLU A 36 33.31 4.26 11.18
C GLU A 36 34.04 4.58 9.87
N ASP A 37 35.29 5.06 9.98
CA ASP A 37 36.11 5.37 8.81
C ASP A 37 36.63 4.07 8.17
N GLY A 38 35.99 3.65 7.07
CA GLY A 38 36.38 2.51 6.24
C GLY A 38 35.59 1.23 6.53
N ASN A 39 35.75 0.21 5.67
CA ASN A 39 35.03 -1.08 5.76
C ASN A 39 33.48 -1.00 5.67
N ASN A 40 32.96 -0.03 4.89
CA ASN A 40 31.53 0.24 4.76
C ASN A 40 30.77 -0.67 3.76
N PHE A 41 31.44 -1.66 3.17
CA PHE A 41 30.80 -2.54 2.18
C PHE A 41 29.61 -3.30 2.77
N GLY A 42 29.76 -3.85 3.98
CA GLY A 42 28.65 -4.51 4.67
C GLY A 42 27.48 -3.56 4.94
N VAL A 43 27.79 -2.30 5.27
CA VAL A 43 26.80 -1.25 5.50
C VAL A 43 26.04 -0.90 4.22
N SER A 44 26.72 -0.75 3.08
CA SER A 44 26.04 -0.45 1.80
C SER A 44 25.06 -1.55 1.38
N ILE A 45 25.39 -2.82 1.65
CA ILE A 45 24.48 -3.95 1.39
C ILE A 45 23.25 -3.88 2.32
N GLN A 46 23.44 -3.53 3.60
CA GLN A 46 22.34 -3.32 4.54
C GLN A 46 21.44 -2.15 4.11
N GLU A 47 22.02 -1.05 3.64
CA GLU A 47 21.29 0.12 3.14
C GLU A 47 20.50 -0.19 1.87
N GLU A 48 21.07 -0.97 0.95
CA GLU A 48 20.36 -1.45 -0.25
C GLU A 48 19.16 -2.32 0.12
N ALA A 49 19.34 -3.28 1.04
CA ALA A 49 18.25 -4.11 1.54
C ALA A 49 17.17 -3.27 2.25
N LEU A 50 17.57 -2.27 3.03
CA LEU A 50 16.65 -1.35 3.71
C LEU A 50 15.80 -0.56 2.70
N SER A 51 16.45 -0.03 1.65
CA SER A 51 15.79 0.69 0.55
C SER A 51 14.74 -0.17 -0.15
N GLU A 52 15.08 -1.43 -0.43
CA GLU A 52 14.15 -2.36 -1.07
C GLU A 52 12.93 -2.67 -0.18
N VAL A 53 13.13 -2.86 1.12
CA VAL A 53 12.01 -3.04 2.07
C VAL A 53 11.11 -1.80 2.12
N GLN A 54 11.68 -0.60 2.10
CA GLN A 54 10.93 0.67 2.05
C GLN A 54 10.14 0.81 0.75
N ARG A 55 10.72 0.41 -0.39
CA ARG A 55 10.04 0.41 -1.69
C ARG A 55 8.81 -0.48 -1.66
N ILE A 56 8.95 -1.72 -1.17
CA ILE A 56 7.84 -2.69 -1.05
C ILE A 56 6.74 -2.16 -0.13
N GLU A 57 7.11 -1.55 1.00
CA GLU A 57 6.15 -0.93 1.92
C GLU A 57 5.35 0.21 1.24
N GLY A 58 6.02 1.07 0.46
CA GLY A 58 5.39 2.16 -0.28
C GLY A 58 4.43 1.66 -1.38
N GLU A 59 4.80 0.58 -2.07
CA GLU A 59 3.91 -0.08 -3.04
C GLU A 59 2.68 -0.69 -2.37
N ALA A 60 2.86 -1.35 -1.22
CA ALA A 60 1.77 -1.89 -0.41
C ALA A 60 0.77 -0.79 0.02
N ALA A 61 1.28 0.36 0.48
CA ALA A 61 0.45 1.50 0.82
C ALA A 61 -0.33 2.04 -0.39
N THR A 62 0.32 2.07 -1.57
CA THR A 62 -0.31 2.48 -2.83
C THR A 62 -1.48 1.56 -3.21
N PHE A 63 -1.36 0.25 -2.99
CA PHE A 63 -2.48 -0.67 -3.24
C PHE A 63 -3.69 -0.40 -2.34
N LEU A 64 -3.47 -0.07 -1.05
CA LEU A 64 -4.57 0.29 -0.15
C LEU A 64 -5.29 1.57 -0.60
N ASP A 65 -4.53 2.56 -1.07
CA ASP A 65 -5.10 3.81 -1.59
C ASP A 65 -5.91 3.56 -2.88
N GLN A 66 -5.43 2.72 -3.80
CA GLN A 66 -6.18 2.33 -4.99
C GLN A 66 -7.52 1.65 -4.65
N ILE A 67 -7.55 0.78 -3.64
CA ILE A 67 -8.79 0.17 -3.12
C ILE A 67 -9.76 1.24 -2.62
N ALA A 68 -9.26 2.23 -1.88
CA ALA A 68 -10.08 3.34 -1.37
C ALA A 68 -10.66 4.20 -2.51
N ARG A 69 -9.82 4.53 -3.52
CA ARG A 69 -10.25 5.27 -4.71
C ARG A 69 -11.35 4.54 -5.49
N TYR A 70 -11.20 3.23 -5.69
CA TYR A 70 -12.24 2.41 -6.34
C TYR A 70 -13.59 2.55 -5.62
N ARG A 71 -13.61 2.38 -4.29
CA ARG A 71 -14.85 2.54 -3.49
C ARG A 71 -15.44 3.96 -3.56
N CYS A 72 -14.60 4.99 -3.66
CA CYS A 72 -15.06 6.37 -3.85
C CYS A 72 -15.71 6.57 -5.21
N LEU A 73 -15.03 6.16 -6.29
CA LEU A 73 -15.51 6.28 -7.66
C LEU A 73 -16.81 5.52 -7.89
N SER A 74 -16.91 4.27 -7.42
CA SER A 74 -18.14 3.48 -7.53
C SER A 74 -19.34 4.17 -6.87
N ARG A 75 -19.15 4.78 -5.69
CA ARG A 75 -20.20 5.55 -5.00
C ARG A 75 -20.61 6.78 -5.80
N THR A 76 -19.65 7.52 -6.35
CA THR A 76 -19.93 8.72 -7.16
C THR A 76 -20.70 8.38 -8.44
N LEU A 77 -20.32 7.30 -9.13
CA LEU A 77 -21.01 6.85 -10.33
C LEU A 77 -22.45 6.40 -10.04
N LEU A 78 -22.67 5.67 -8.94
CA LEU A 78 -24.01 5.26 -8.51
C LEU A 78 -24.91 6.48 -8.26
N LYS A 79 -24.41 7.48 -7.53
CA LYS A 79 -25.14 8.74 -7.28
C LYS A 79 -25.54 9.43 -8.58
N LYS A 80 -24.60 9.59 -9.52
CA LYS A 80 -24.88 10.19 -10.83
C LYS A 80 -25.95 9.39 -11.61
N SER A 81 -25.86 8.06 -11.60
CA SER A 81 -26.83 7.19 -12.28
C SER A 81 -28.25 7.36 -11.72
N ILE A 82 -28.41 7.44 -10.40
CA ILE A 82 -29.72 7.66 -9.75
C ILE A 82 -30.29 9.02 -10.16
N ILE A 83 -29.46 10.07 -10.14
CA ILE A 83 -29.86 11.43 -10.53
C ILE A 83 -30.33 11.43 -12.00
N CYS A 84 -29.53 10.88 -12.93
CA CYS A 84 -29.89 10.82 -14.34
C CYS A 84 -31.19 10.04 -14.59
N LYS A 85 -31.39 8.91 -13.89
CA LYS A 85 -32.65 8.16 -13.98
C LYS A 85 -33.84 9.01 -13.53
N HIS A 86 -33.71 9.73 -12.41
CA HIS A 86 -34.77 10.61 -11.92
C HIS A 86 -35.13 11.68 -12.95
N TYR A 87 -34.14 12.35 -13.55
CA TYR A 87 -34.39 13.31 -14.64
C TYR A 87 -35.05 12.65 -15.86
N MET A 88 -34.67 11.44 -16.24
CA MET A 88 -35.28 10.72 -17.37
C MET A 88 -36.75 10.35 -17.16
N TYR A 89 -37.21 10.20 -15.91
CA TYR A 89 -38.63 9.97 -15.59
C TYR A 89 -39.44 11.27 -15.44
N LEU A 90 -38.77 12.42 -15.38
CA LEU A 90 -39.41 13.74 -15.26
C LEU A 90 -39.65 14.42 -16.62
N PHE A 91 -39.16 13.83 -17.72
CA PHE A 91 -39.38 14.26 -19.10
C PHE A 91 -39.98 13.11 -19.90
#